data_AF-A0A1Y5IG08-F1
#
_entry.id   AF-A0A1Y5IG08-F1
#
_cell.length_a   1.000
_cell.length_b   1.000
_cell.length_c   1.000
_cell.angle_alpha   90.00
_cell.angle_beta   90.00
_cell.angle_gamma   90.00
#
_symmetry.space_group_name_H-M   'P 1'
#
loop_
_entity.id
_entity.type
_entity.pdbx_description
1 polymer ?
#
loop_
_entity_poly.entity_id
_entity_poly.type
_entity_poly.pdbx_seq_one_letter_code
_entity_poly.pdbx_strand_id
1 'polypeptide(L)'
;MSHALVSRVDRAFTRCAAKTRTNVRHVRSNWIKRRECLARAISLDAVASASHTAPLPLLRDDVRYNHVSPGVCDACERSSAAREAWVKLLVGQFPSHAANIERTRAYLREDESYVERYERFEKVYEEYLNKVIEADSGVASGRGVGDTLMDMVEEKERLLRSCGLEDMFLGLKASENEICLALYPEMCRAVDAESDARSRTRLVLEAALAGNLFDAGAAAAVQNVAFCDVEQVTCEFPEDEQTKFTLDAAQLFATFAKAQEKVVRPEGGWKFDSFDDIDACMRGETPWKRVLIFCDNAGADTMGMVLLARHLTSMSSDTVVALAANSTAALNDITYDELSDFVSSCVQSDDVLRDLVGAGRVVCLPSGATSTLLDLSRVSSELAAHVNDADVLPNDWLIVLDGMGRSLESNWNAFSYMTPGVDVLSLAMVKSEINAERLGAEVYDCVVRLNTAT
;
A
#
# COMPACT_ATOMS: atom_id res chain seq x y z
N MET A 1 -11.01 12.04 -24.10
CA MET A 1 -9.54 12.05 -23.98
C MET A 1 -8.99 10.83 -23.20
N SER A 2 -9.79 10.13 -22.38
CA SER A 2 -9.38 8.88 -21.68
C SER A 2 -9.02 7.69 -22.60
N HIS A 3 -9.68 7.54 -23.74
CA HIS A 3 -9.31 6.54 -24.78
C HIS A 3 -7.88 6.70 -25.33
N ALA A 4 -7.28 7.90 -25.21
CA ALA A 4 -5.93 8.14 -25.67
C ALA A 4 -4.89 7.54 -24.72
N LEU A 5 -5.16 7.52 -23.41
CA LEU A 5 -4.28 6.88 -22.43
C LEU A 5 -4.36 5.37 -22.60
N VAL A 6 -5.56 4.77 -22.54
CA VAL A 6 -5.73 3.33 -22.77
C VAL A 6 -5.06 2.90 -24.07
N SER A 7 -5.28 3.62 -25.19
CA SER A 7 -4.62 3.25 -26.47
C SER A 7 -3.12 3.61 -26.59
N ARG A 8 -2.58 4.53 -25.77
CA ARG A 8 -1.14 4.86 -25.74
C ARG A 8 -0.40 3.86 -24.87
N VAL A 9 -0.98 3.51 -23.72
CA VAL A 9 -0.47 2.47 -22.85
C VAL A 9 -0.60 1.12 -23.58
N ASP A 10 -1.68 0.83 -24.32
CA ASP A 10 -1.85 -0.37 -25.19
C ASP A 10 -0.80 -0.48 -26.32
N ARG A 11 -0.43 0.64 -26.95
CA ARG A 11 0.66 0.68 -27.94
C ARG A 11 2.05 0.56 -27.32
N ALA A 12 2.27 1.12 -26.13
CA ALA A 12 3.46 0.92 -25.33
C ALA A 12 3.57 -0.54 -24.83
N PHE A 13 2.45 -1.14 -24.44
CA PHE A 13 2.30 -2.51 -23.96
C PHE A 13 2.63 -3.52 -25.05
N THR A 14 2.15 -3.34 -26.28
CA THR A 14 2.52 -4.21 -27.42
C THR A 14 4.03 -4.21 -27.67
N ARG A 15 4.70 -3.07 -27.46
CA ARG A 15 6.17 -2.95 -27.59
C ARG A 15 6.93 -3.52 -26.40
N CYS A 16 6.38 -3.39 -25.18
CA CYS A 16 6.99 -3.89 -23.96
C CYS A 16 6.86 -5.41 -23.87
N ALA A 17 5.69 -6.01 -24.11
CA ALA A 17 5.46 -7.47 -24.14
C ALA A 17 6.42 -8.22 -25.08
N ALA A 18 6.79 -7.62 -26.22
CA ALA A 18 7.78 -8.16 -27.14
C ALA A 18 9.22 -8.08 -26.61
N LYS A 19 9.53 -7.13 -25.71
CA LYS A 19 10.84 -6.94 -25.05
C LYS A 19 10.96 -7.62 -23.68
N THR A 20 9.87 -7.80 -22.93
CA THR A 20 9.88 -8.37 -21.56
C THR A 20 10.32 -9.82 -21.53
N ARG A 21 10.03 -10.63 -22.56
CA ARG A 21 10.58 -12.01 -22.67
C ARG A 21 12.11 -12.04 -22.62
N THR A 22 12.77 -10.97 -23.04
CA THR A 22 14.24 -10.85 -23.08
C THR A 22 14.79 -10.12 -21.86
N ASN A 23 14.09 -9.10 -21.33
CA ASN A 23 14.51 -8.29 -20.18
C ASN A 23 14.34 -8.98 -18.82
N VAL A 24 13.29 -9.80 -18.62
CA VAL A 24 13.04 -10.56 -17.36
C VAL A 24 14.21 -11.51 -17.04
N ARG A 25 14.97 -11.97 -18.04
CA ARG A 25 16.17 -12.79 -17.80
C ARG A 25 17.36 -12.00 -17.26
N HIS A 26 17.48 -10.71 -17.61
CA HIS A 26 18.63 -9.88 -17.22
C HIS A 26 18.45 -9.31 -15.80
N VAL A 27 17.22 -8.89 -15.45
CA VAL A 27 16.86 -8.38 -14.12
C VAL A 27 17.03 -9.45 -13.04
N ARG A 28 16.60 -10.70 -13.30
CA ARG A 28 16.79 -11.86 -12.41
C ARG A 28 18.24 -12.08 -11.94
N SER A 29 19.23 -11.80 -12.77
CA SER A 29 20.63 -12.13 -12.46
C SER A 29 21.30 -11.16 -11.48
N ASN A 30 20.86 -9.89 -11.45
CA ASN A 30 21.38 -8.87 -10.55
C ASN A 30 20.61 -8.80 -9.23
N TRP A 31 19.31 -9.11 -9.25
CA TRP A 31 18.44 -9.11 -8.06
C TRP A 31 18.71 -10.26 -7.10
N ILE A 32 18.86 -11.50 -7.60
CA ILE A 32 19.07 -12.70 -6.75
C ILE A 32 20.42 -12.62 -6.01
N LYS A 33 21.48 -12.15 -6.69
CA LYS A 33 22.84 -12.10 -6.13
C LYS A 33 23.02 -11.08 -5.01
N ARG A 34 22.23 -10.00 -4.98
CA ARG A 34 22.31 -8.98 -3.91
C ARG A 34 21.53 -9.42 -2.65
N ARG A 35 20.42 -10.15 -2.81
CA ARG A 35 19.56 -10.57 -1.69
C ARG A 35 20.05 -11.78 -0.90
N GLU A 36 20.73 -12.75 -1.52
CA GLU A 36 21.32 -13.89 -0.78
C GLU A 36 22.35 -13.45 0.28
N CYS A 37 23.01 -12.29 0.08
CA CYS A 37 23.89 -11.68 1.07
C CYS A 37 23.14 -10.87 2.15
N LEU A 38 22.01 -10.24 1.82
CA LEU A 38 21.25 -9.39 2.76
C LEU A 38 20.38 -10.20 3.73
N ALA A 39 19.75 -11.28 3.27
CA ALA A 39 18.85 -12.10 4.09
C ALA A 39 19.51 -12.68 5.37
N ARG A 40 20.84 -12.84 5.37
CA ARG A 40 21.62 -13.28 6.54
C ARG A 40 22.02 -12.16 7.50
N ALA A 41 22.00 -10.89 7.07
CA ALA A 41 22.40 -9.75 7.90
C ALA A 41 21.20 -9.12 8.66
N ILE A 42 19.99 -9.24 8.10
CA ILE A 42 18.77 -8.57 8.61
C ILE A 42 18.28 -9.14 9.97
N SER A 43 18.63 -10.38 10.31
CA SER A 43 18.03 -11.11 11.44
C SER A 43 18.40 -10.60 12.85
N LEU A 44 19.44 -9.75 13.01
CA LEU A 44 19.92 -9.32 14.34
C LEU A 44 19.74 -7.82 14.61
N ASP A 45 19.80 -6.96 13.59
CA ASP A 45 19.66 -5.50 13.76
C ASP A 45 18.19 -5.03 13.76
N ALA A 46 17.29 -5.72 13.06
CA ALA A 46 15.87 -5.36 13.00
C ALA A 46 15.13 -5.53 14.35
N VAL A 47 15.59 -6.45 15.20
CA VAL A 47 15.05 -6.63 16.56
C VAL A 47 15.55 -5.54 17.52
N ALA A 48 16.70 -4.92 17.23
CA ALA A 48 17.25 -3.81 18.01
C ALA A 48 16.65 -2.44 17.62
N SER A 49 16.17 -2.24 16.39
CA SER A 49 15.52 -0.98 15.98
C SER A 49 14.09 -0.81 16.51
N ALA A 50 13.45 -1.90 16.93
CA ALA A 50 12.11 -1.88 17.54
C ALA A 50 12.03 -1.13 18.89
N SER A 51 13.17 -0.71 19.48
CA SER A 51 13.20 0.04 20.74
C SER A 51 13.13 1.57 20.60
N HIS A 52 12.99 2.11 19.38
CA HIS A 52 13.04 3.55 19.13
C HIS A 52 11.90 4.04 18.23
N THR A 53 10.65 3.88 18.69
CA THR A 53 9.50 4.58 18.10
C THR A 53 9.20 5.88 18.84
N ALA A 54 8.63 6.84 18.12
CA ALA A 54 8.15 8.12 18.66
C ALA A 54 6.80 8.48 18.03
N PRO A 55 6.00 9.37 18.65
CA PRO A 55 4.86 9.97 17.97
C PRO A 55 5.30 10.77 16.76
N LEU A 56 4.51 10.77 15.68
CA LEU A 56 4.73 11.65 14.54
C LEU A 56 4.68 13.11 15.01
N PRO A 57 5.72 13.94 14.78
CA PRO A 57 5.77 15.32 15.29
C PRO A 57 4.67 16.26 14.77
N LEU A 58 3.91 15.84 13.74
CA LEU A 58 2.77 16.59 13.22
C LEU A 58 1.48 16.35 14.02
N LEU A 59 1.45 15.38 14.93
CA LEU A 59 0.32 15.19 15.84
C LEU A 59 0.26 16.34 16.85
N ARG A 60 -0.95 16.74 17.22
CA ARG A 60 -1.17 17.77 18.23
C ARG A 60 -0.88 17.23 19.63
N ASP A 61 -0.27 18.05 20.46
CA ASP A 61 -0.04 17.72 21.87
C ASP A 61 -1.31 17.85 22.75
N ASP A 62 -2.30 18.63 22.31
CA ASP A 62 -3.53 18.92 23.07
C ASP A 62 -4.64 17.87 22.90
N VAL A 63 -4.49 16.95 21.94
CA VAL A 63 -5.46 15.88 21.67
C VAL A 63 -4.74 14.53 21.66
N ARG A 64 -5.24 13.57 22.43
CA ARG A 64 -4.74 12.20 22.38
C ARG A 64 -5.12 11.56 21.05
N TYR A 65 -4.12 11.26 20.22
CA TYR A 65 -4.29 10.51 18.97
C TYR A 65 -4.87 9.12 19.21
N ASN A 66 -5.69 8.67 18.25
CA ASN A 66 -6.19 7.31 18.14
C ASN A 66 -6.17 6.87 16.67
N HIS A 67 -5.57 5.71 16.40
CA HIS A 67 -5.51 5.14 15.04
C HIS A 67 -6.86 4.60 14.57
N VAL A 68 -7.76 4.26 15.49
CA VAL A 68 -9.10 3.75 15.17
C VAL A 68 -9.85 4.79 14.36
N SER A 69 -10.60 4.33 13.36
CA SER A 69 -11.44 5.13 12.49
C SER A 69 -12.93 5.00 12.85
N PRO A 70 -13.47 5.77 13.83
CA PRO A 70 -14.88 5.70 14.18
C PRO A 70 -15.79 5.82 12.96
N GLY A 71 -16.75 4.90 12.83
CA GLY A 71 -17.67 4.85 11.69
C GLY A 71 -17.09 4.25 10.41
N VAL A 72 -15.83 3.77 10.40
CA VAL A 72 -15.22 3.03 9.28
C VAL A 72 -14.62 1.72 9.79
N CYS A 73 -13.69 1.82 10.73
CA CYS A 73 -13.23 0.70 11.55
C CYS A 73 -13.77 0.90 12.97
N ASP A 74 -14.96 0.38 13.23
CA ASP A 74 -15.46 0.25 14.60
C ASP A 74 -14.71 -0.91 15.26
N ALA A 75 -13.43 -0.69 15.58
CA ALA A 75 -12.71 -1.51 16.53
C ALA A 75 -13.28 -1.22 17.91
N CYS A 76 -14.42 -1.84 18.20
CA CYS A 76 -15.05 -1.76 19.50
C CYS A 76 -14.49 -2.92 20.32
N GLU A 77 -13.46 -2.63 21.11
CA GLU A 77 -13.11 -3.34 22.35
C GLU A 77 -14.36 -3.79 23.15
N ARG A 78 -15.50 -3.08 22.96
CA ARG A 78 -16.80 -3.31 23.59
C ARG A 78 -17.88 -3.98 22.72
N SER A 79 -17.61 -4.39 21.47
CA SER A 79 -18.61 -5.03 20.59
C SER A 79 -18.13 -6.40 20.09
N SER A 80 -18.74 -7.47 20.61
CA SER A 80 -18.52 -8.84 20.13
C SER A 80 -18.82 -8.97 18.64
N ALA A 81 -19.95 -8.41 18.18
CA ALA A 81 -20.34 -8.49 16.78
C ALA A 81 -19.32 -7.85 15.83
N ALA A 82 -18.69 -6.74 16.24
CA ALA A 82 -17.63 -6.11 15.45
C ALA A 82 -16.37 -6.99 15.41
N ARG A 83 -15.99 -7.59 16.55
CA ARG A 83 -14.86 -8.53 16.61
C ARG A 83 -15.10 -9.77 15.75
N GLU A 84 -16.29 -10.37 15.84
CA GLU A 84 -16.69 -11.52 15.03
C GLU A 84 -16.57 -11.24 13.52
N ALA A 85 -16.99 -10.05 13.08
CA ALA A 85 -16.87 -9.65 11.69
C ALA A 85 -15.41 -9.56 11.22
N TRP A 86 -14.53 -8.98 12.05
CA TRP A 86 -13.09 -8.91 11.77
C TRP A 86 -12.42 -10.28 11.79
N VAL A 87 -12.71 -11.11 12.80
CA VAL A 87 -12.18 -12.47 12.86
C VAL A 87 -12.61 -13.29 11.65
N LYS A 88 -13.88 -13.19 11.23
CA LYS A 88 -14.35 -13.86 10.02
C LYS A 88 -13.57 -13.41 8.78
N LEU A 89 -13.28 -12.12 8.65
CA LEU A 89 -12.47 -11.58 7.56
C LEU A 89 -11.03 -12.15 7.62
N LEU A 90 -10.40 -12.12 8.78
CA LEU A 90 -9.01 -12.58 8.98
C LEU A 90 -8.84 -14.09 8.77
N VAL A 91 -9.77 -14.91 9.27
CA VAL A 91 -9.79 -16.36 8.99
C VAL A 91 -9.99 -16.62 7.50
N GLY A 92 -10.81 -15.81 6.83
CA GLY A 92 -11.00 -15.86 5.38
C GLY A 92 -9.72 -15.64 4.56
N GLN A 93 -8.65 -15.10 5.15
CA GLN A 93 -7.36 -14.88 4.48
C GLN A 93 -6.45 -16.13 4.47
N PHE A 94 -6.72 -17.15 5.28
CA PHE A 94 -5.84 -18.34 5.42
C PHE A 94 -5.57 -19.06 4.08
N PRO A 95 -6.55 -19.25 3.16
CA PRO A 95 -6.26 -19.83 1.85
C PRO A 95 -5.24 -19.01 1.04
N SER A 96 -5.31 -17.68 1.11
CA SER A 96 -4.35 -16.80 0.45
C SER A 96 -2.97 -16.87 1.10
N HIS A 97 -2.91 -16.96 2.43
CA HIS A 97 -1.65 -17.16 3.14
C HIS A 97 -0.98 -18.48 2.74
N ALA A 98 -1.71 -19.59 2.74
CA ALA A 98 -1.20 -20.90 2.33
C ALA A 98 -0.64 -20.88 0.89
N ALA A 99 -1.34 -20.24 -0.05
CA ALA A 99 -0.86 -20.07 -1.41
C ALA A 99 0.45 -19.26 -1.49
N ASN A 100 0.58 -18.21 -0.67
CA ASN A 100 1.78 -17.38 -0.64
C ASN A 100 2.95 -18.04 0.10
N ILE A 101 2.68 -18.87 1.10
CA ILE A 101 3.69 -19.71 1.75
C ILE A 101 4.33 -20.66 0.76
N GLU A 102 3.54 -21.35 -0.06
CA GLU A 102 4.03 -22.22 -1.13
C GLU A 102 4.89 -21.46 -2.14
N ARG A 103 4.43 -20.28 -2.58
CA ARG A 103 5.17 -19.40 -3.48
C ARG A 103 6.50 -18.95 -2.89
N THR A 104 6.48 -18.52 -1.63
CA THR A 104 7.66 -18.03 -0.94
C THR A 104 8.65 -19.15 -0.63
N ARG A 105 8.17 -20.35 -0.26
CA ARG A 105 9.00 -21.56 -0.14
C ARG A 105 9.76 -21.82 -1.44
N ALA A 106 9.05 -21.83 -2.57
CA ALA A 106 9.65 -22.04 -3.88
C ALA A 106 10.66 -20.93 -4.26
N TYR A 107 10.35 -19.67 -3.94
CA TYR A 107 11.23 -18.53 -4.19
C TYR A 107 12.52 -18.61 -3.37
N LEU A 108 12.42 -18.92 -2.08
CA LEU A 108 13.55 -19.05 -1.16
C LEU A 108 14.31 -20.39 -1.31
N ARG A 109 13.71 -21.37 -1.99
CA ARG A 109 14.20 -22.76 -2.09
C ARG A 109 14.30 -23.44 -0.72
N GLU A 110 13.35 -23.13 0.16
CA GLU A 110 13.18 -23.81 1.44
C GLU A 110 12.56 -25.20 1.24
N ASP A 111 12.69 -26.06 2.24
CA ASP A 111 12.08 -27.38 2.24
C ASP A 111 10.66 -27.37 2.84
N GLU A 112 10.04 -28.55 2.96
CA GLU A 112 8.67 -28.70 3.48
C GLU A 112 8.51 -28.18 4.92
N SER A 113 9.59 -28.05 5.70
CA SER A 113 9.51 -27.47 7.05
C SER A 113 9.04 -26.01 7.03
N TYR A 114 9.15 -25.31 5.89
CA TYR A 114 8.57 -23.97 5.73
C TYR A 114 7.04 -23.98 5.78
N VAL A 115 6.41 -25.01 5.19
CA VAL A 115 4.94 -25.19 5.23
C VAL A 115 4.50 -25.65 6.60
N GLU A 116 5.23 -26.58 7.23
CA GLU A 116 4.94 -27.04 8.60
C GLU A 116 4.98 -25.89 9.62
N ARG A 117 5.90 -24.93 9.44
CA ARG A 117 5.95 -23.69 10.25
C ARG A 117 4.67 -22.87 10.09
N TYR A 118 4.12 -22.78 8.89
CA TYR A 118 2.87 -22.08 8.62
C TYR A 118 1.66 -22.81 9.23
N GLU A 119 1.56 -24.13 9.09
CA GLU A 119 0.48 -24.91 9.72
C GLU A 119 0.45 -24.73 11.25
N ARG A 120 1.63 -24.62 11.87
CA ARG A 120 1.73 -24.28 13.30
C ARG A 120 1.25 -22.86 13.57
N PHE A 121 1.67 -21.89 12.77
CA PHE A 121 1.22 -20.50 12.87
C PHE A 121 -0.31 -20.40 12.76
N GLU A 122 -0.90 -21.03 11.75
CA GLU A 122 -2.33 -20.99 11.46
C GLU A 122 -3.14 -21.45 12.68
N LYS A 123 -2.74 -22.58 13.28
CA LYS A 123 -3.38 -23.11 14.51
C LYS A 123 -3.31 -22.14 15.68
N VAL A 124 -2.13 -21.60 15.99
CA VAL A 124 -1.98 -20.70 17.15
C VAL A 124 -2.67 -19.35 16.93
N TYR A 125 -2.73 -18.87 15.69
CA TYR A 125 -3.42 -17.64 15.36
C TYR A 125 -4.94 -17.82 15.36
N GLU A 126 -5.45 -18.93 14.84
CA GLU A 126 -6.87 -19.28 14.96
C GLU A 126 -7.32 -19.40 16.43
N GLU A 127 -6.52 -20.06 17.27
CA GLU A 127 -6.77 -20.11 18.72
C GLU A 127 -6.79 -18.71 19.36
N TYR A 128 -5.91 -17.80 18.92
CA TYR A 128 -5.92 -16.42 19.38
C TYR A 128 -7.19 -15.69 18.95
N LEU A 129 -7.57 -15.77 17.66
CA LEU A 129 -8.76 -15.10 17.13
C LEU A 129 -10.05 -15.60 17.80
N ASN A 130 -10.14 -16.90 18.09
CA ASN A 130 -11.28 -17.46 18.84
C ASN A 130 -11.38 -16.88 20.25
N LYS A 131 -10.24 -16.74 20.97
CA LYS A 131 -10.22 -16.10 22.30
C LYS A 131 -10.64 -14.63 22.26
N VAL A 132 -10.33 -13.92 21.20
CA VAL A 132 -10.74 -12.51 21.01
C VAL A 132 -12.27 -12.38 20.89
N ILE A 133 -12.95 -13.38 20.31
CA ILE A 133 -14.42 -13.43 20.29
C ILE A 133 -14.96 -13.83 21.67
N GLU A 134 -14.35 -14.81 22.34
CA GLU A 134 -14.79 -15.34 23.64
C GLU A 134 -14.58 -14.35 24.82
N ALA A 135 -13.75 -13.32 24.65
CA ALA A 135 -13.48 -12.31 25.66
C ALA A 135 -14.71 -11.42 25.93
N ASP A 136 -15.55 -11.82 26.88
CA ASP A 136 -16.74 -11.09 27.32
C ASP A 136 -16.45 -10.16 28.51
N SER A 137 -15.62 -9.14 28.30
CA SER A 137 -15.30 -8.21 29.40
C SER A 137 -16.17 -6.95 29.41
N GLY A 138 -16.67 -6.48 28.26
CA GLY A 138 -17.36 -5.19 28.12
C GLY A 138 -16.55 -3.98 28.65
N VAL A 139 -15.30 -4.21 29.06
CA VAL A 139 -14.43 -3.30 29.78
C VAL A 139 -13.19 -3.14 28.93
N ALA A 140 -12.89 -1.89 28.63
CA ALA A 140 -11.65 -1.55 27.95
C ALA A 140 -10.45 -2.07 28.74
N SER A 141 -9.51 -2.75 28.08
CA SER A 141 -8.16 -2.95 28.57
C SER A 141 -7.63 -1.63 29.14
N GLY A 142 -6.87 -1.68 30.24
CA GLY A 142 -6.30 -0.48 30.86
C GLY A 142 -5.35 0.32 29.96
N ARG A 143 -5.03 -0.19 28.76
CA ARG A 143 -4.27 0.47 27.69
C ARG A 143 -5.14 1.31 26.75
N GLY A 144 -6.46 1.08 26.70
CA GLY A 144 -7.36 1.63 25.68
C GLY A 144 -7.16 1.04 24.28
N VAL A 145 -6.54 -0.15 24.20
CA VAL A 145 -6.07 -0.83 22.98
C VAL A 145 -6.23 -2.34 23.18
N GLY A 146 -7.46 -2.81 23.37
CA GLY A 146 -7.76 -4.23 23.53
C GLY A 146 -8.73 -4.69 22.44
N ASP A 147 -8.38 -5.76 21.74
CA ASP A 147 -9.19 -6.43 20.72
C ASP A 147 -9.58 -5.55 19.51
N THR A 148 -8.75 -4.57 19.17
CA THR A 148 -8.91 -3.82 17.92
C THR A 148 -8.43 -4.64 16.73
N LEU A 149 -8.79 -4.22 15.51
CA LEU A 149 -8.21 -4.82 14.30
C LEU A 149 -6.68 -4.70 14.31
N MET A 150 -6.14 -3.58 14.81
CA MET A 150 -4.69 -3.37 14.97
C MET A 150 -4.07 -4.46 15.86
N ASP A 151 -4.67 -4.75 17.02
CA ASP A 151 -4.17 -5.81 17.91
C ASP A 151 -4.17 -7.18 17.23
N MET A 152 -5.23 -7.49 16.46
CA MET A 152 -5.33 -8.75 15.74
C MET A 152 -4.25 -8.88 14.66
N VAL A 153 -4.02 -7.83 13.87
CA VAL A 153 -3.01 -7.87 12.80
C VAL A 153 -1.59 -7.75 13.33
N GLU A 154 -1.33 -7.04 14.43
CA GLU A 154 -0.01 -7.03 15.09
C GLU A 154 0.32 -8.41 15.66
N GLU A 155 -0.65 -9.08 16.30
CA GLU A 155 -0.47 -10.43 16.84
C GLU A 155 -0.25 -11.45 15.73
N LYS A 156 -0.94 -11.32 14.58
CA LYS A 156 -0.68 -12.12 13.37
C LYS A 156 0.79 -12.07 12.98
N GLU A 157 1.33 -10.87 12.83
CA GLU A 157 2.72 -10.66 12.41
C GLU A 157 3.71 -11.12 13.49
N ARG A 158 3.41 -10.92 14.78
CA ARG A 158 4.21 -11.45 15.89
C ARG A 158 4.28 -12.97 15.87
N LEU A 159 3.14 -13.64 15.66
CA LEU A 159 3.03 -15.10 15.64
C LEU A 159 3.73 -15.71 14.42
N LEU A 160 3.61 -15.09 13.23
CA LEU A 160 4.36 -15.48 12.03
C LEU A 160 5.86 -15.51 12.31
N ARG A 161 6.42 -14.41 12.82
CA ARG A 161 7.84 -14.30 13.14
C ARG A 161 8.26 -15.28 14.23
N SER A 162 7.42 -15.49 15.25
CA SER A 162 7.70 -16.50 16.29
C SER A 162 7.73 -17.94 15.75
N CYS A 163 7.04 -18.19 14.63
CA CYS A 163 7.08 -19.47 13.92
C CYS A 163 8.25 -19.56 12.93
N GLY A 164 9.08 -18.51 12.80
CA GLY A 164 10.20 -18.44 11.87
C GLY A 164 9.78 -18.09 10.44
N LEU A 165 8.67 -17.36 10.27
CA LEU A 165 8.19 -16.86 9.00
C LEU A 165 8.29 -15.33 9.00
N GLU A 166 9.39 -14.80 8.45
CA GLU A 166 9.65 -13.36 8.44
C GLU A 166 8.80 -12.61 7.43
N ASP A 167 8.62 -13.18 6.23
CA ASP A 167 7.85 -12.58 5.14
C ASP A 167 7.23 -13.69 4.30
N MET A 168 5.94 -13.99 4.53
CA MET A 168 5.23 -15.02 3.78
C MET A 168 4.84 -14.59 2.35
N PHE A 169 4.88 -13.31 2.03
CA PHE A 169 4.52 -12.75 0.71
C PHE A 169 5.73 -12.38 -0.14
N LEU A 170 6.94 -12.60 0.35
CA LEU A 170 8.20 -12.26 -0.31
C LEU A 170 8.24 -12.70 -1.78
N GLY A 171 7.81 -13.94 -2.07
CA GLY A 171 7.79 -14.47 -3.42
C GLY A 171 6.80 -13.75 -4.35
N LEU A 172 5.65 -13.31 -3.83
CA LEU A 172 4.69 -12.49 -4.58
C LEU A 172 5.26 -11.10 -4.84
N LYS A 173 5.66 -10.39 -3.78
CA LYS A 173 6.19 -9.02 -3.86
C LYS A 173 7.35 -8.93 -4.83
N ALA A 174 8.27 -9.89 -4.80
CA ALA A 174 9.41 -9.93 -5.71
C ALA A 174 8.99 -10.07 -7.18
N SER A 175 8.00 -10.91 -7.47
CA SER A 175 7.48 -11.11 -8.82
C SER A 175 6.74 -9.87 -9.34
N GLU A 176 5.94 -9.23 -8.50
CA GLU A 176 5.19 -8.02 -8.87
C GLU A 176 6.13 -6.84 -9.09
N ASN A 177 7.09 -6.63 -8.18
CA ASN A 177 8.11 -5.59 -8.31
C ASN A 177 8.88 -5.73 -9.63
N GLU A 178 9.30 -6.93 -10.01
CA GLU A 178 10.00 -7.17 -11.28
C GLU A 178 9.18 -6.70 -12.50
N ILE A 179 7.86 -6.96 -12.47
CA ILE A 179 6.96 -6.63 -13.56
C ILE A 179 6.66 -5.14 -13.61
N CYS A 180 6.41 -4.52 -12.45
CA CYS A 180 6.17 -3.09 -12.34
C CYS A 180 7.41 -2.27 -12.72
N LEU A 181 8.61 -2.72 -12.36
CA LEU A 181 9.85 -2.09 -12.83
C LEU A 181 10.02 -2.14 -14.36
N ALA A 182 9.52 -3.20 -15.01
CA ALA A 182 9.51 -3.27 -16.47
C ALA A 182 8.49 -2.32 -17.12
N LEU A 183 7.40 -1.99 -16.42
CA LEU A 183 6.36 -1.05 -16.86
C LEU A 183 6.68 0.40 -16.60
N TYR A 184 7.39 0.66 -15.49
CA TYR A 184 7.62 1.99 -14.96
C TYR A 184 8.11 3.02 -16.01
N PRO A 185 9.05 2.69 -16.92
CA PRO A 185 9.49 3.66 -17.93
C PRO A 185 8.35 4.07 -18.87
N GLU A 186 7.48 3.13 -19.26
CA GLU A 186 6.33 3.42 -20.13
C GLU A 186 5.32 4.32 -19.42
N MET A 187 5.09 4.08 -18.12
CA MET A 187 4.22 4.92 -17.30
C MET A 187 4.77 6.34 -17.17
N CYS A 188 6.08 6.51 -16.95
CA CYS A 188 6.73 7.83 -16.95
C CYS A 188 6.51 8.56 -18.28
N ARG A 189 6.74 7.89 -19.42
CA ARG A 189 6.47 8.48 -20.75
C ARG A 189 5.02 8.86 -20.97
N ALA A 190 4.08 8.07 -20.45
CA ALA A 190 2.65 8.38 -20.55
C ALA A 190 2.31 9.65 -19.75
N VAL A 191 2.84 9.79 -18.53
CA VAL A 191 2.69 10.97 -17.68
C VAL A 191 3.34 12.20 -18.33
N ASP A 192 4.58 12.08 -18.81
CA ASP A 192 5.33 13.20 -19.38
C ASP A 192 4.76 13.67 -20.74
N ALA A 193 4.11 12.76 -21.48
CA ALA A 193 3.44 13.09 -22.74
C ALA A 193 2.10 13.81 -22.57
N GLU A 194 1.57 13.92 -21.35
CA GLU A 194 0.37 14.70 -21.06
C GLU A 194 0.73 16.18 -20.87
N SER A 195 0.35 17.01 -21.83
CA SER A 195 0.68 18.44 -21.84
C SER A 195 -0.12 19.26 -20.85
N ASP A 196 -1.38 18.88 -20.58
CA ASP A 196 -2.24 19.61 -19.65
C ASP A 196 -1.91 19.23 -18.20
N ALA A 197 -1.49 20.21 -17.39
CA ALA A 197 -1.03 19.96 -16.03
C ALA A 197 -2.12 19.32 -15.14
N ARG A 198 -3.37 19.77 -15.28
CA ARG A 198 -4.52 19.21 -14.55
C ARG A 198 -4.76 17.75 -14.92
N SER A 199 -4.78 17.45 -16.23
CA SER A 199 -4.91 16.08 -16.73
C SER A 199 -3.74 15.19 -16.31
N ARG A 200 -2.52 15.75 -16.22
CA ARG A 200 -1.35 15.02 -15.71
C ARG A 200 -1.48 14.68 -14.24
N THR A 201 -1.91 15.63 -13.39
CA THR A 201 -2.21 15.36 -11.98
C THR A 201 -3.28 14.27 -11.83
N ARG A 202 -4.37 14.36 -12.60
CA ARG A 202 -5.42 13.33 -12.62
C ARG A 202 -4.85 11.96 -12.99
N LEU A 203 -4.04 11.90 -14.05
CA LEU A 203 -3.43 10.67 -14.52
C LEU A 203 -2.55 10.00 -13.46
N VAL A 204 -1.78 10.79 -12.71
CA VAL A 204 -0.91 10.27 -11.65
C VAL A 204 -1.73 9.74 -10.47
N LEU A 205 -2.81 10.42 -10.08
CA LEU A 205 -3.74 9.92 -9.06
C LEU A 205 -4.47 8.65 -9.50
N GLU A 206 -4.91 8.58 -10.77
CA GLU A 206 -5.48 7.38 -11.36
C GLU A 206 -4.47 6.22 -11.39
N ALA A 207 -3.19 6.49 -11.68
CA ALA A 207 -2.15 5.47 -11.64
C ALA A 207 -1.90 4.94 -10.21
N ALA A 208 -1.93 5.82 -9.20
CA ALA A 208 -1.89 5.46 -7.79
C ALA A 208 -3.07 4.56 -7.39
N LEU A 209 -4.30 4.97 -7.69
CA LEU A 209 -5.51 4.19 -7.41
C LEU A 209 -5.51 2.84 -8.14
N ALA A 210 -5.06 2.81 -9.39
CA ALA A 210 -4.97 1.58 -10.17
C ALA A 210 -3.96 0.60 -9.56
N GLY A 211 -2.84 1.13 -9.04
CA GLY A 211 -1.86 0.38 -8.28
C GLY A 211 -2.48 -0.23 -7.02
N ASN A 212 -3.20 0.56 -6.23
CA ASN A 212 -3.87 0.06 -5.03
C ASN A 212 -4.98 -0.96 -5.34
N LEU A 213 -5.73 -0.78 -6.44
CA LEU A 213 -6.72 -1.76 -6.91
C LEU A 213 -6.07 -3.06 -7.39
N PHE A 214 -4.88 -2.97 -7.98
CA PHE A 214 -4.08 -4.09 -8.44
C PHE A 214 -3.41 -4.79 -7.25
N ASP A 215 -4.23 -5.47 -6.45
CA ASP A 215 -3.82 -6.34 -5.38
C ASP A 215 -3.84 -7.79 -5.90
N ALA A 216 -2.69 -8.35 -6.33
CA ALA A 216 -2.68 -9.73 -6.81
C ALA A 216 -2.75 -10.77 -5.68
N GLY A 217 -2.66 -10.34 -4.41
CA GLY A 217 -3.09 -11.16 -3.26
C GLY A 217 -4.59 -11.43 -3.29
N ALA A 218 -5.34 -10.52 -3.91
CA ALA A 218 -6.74 -10.62 -4.25
C ALA A 218 -6.94 -10.85 -5.76
N ALA A 219 -6.20 -11.78 -6.37
CA ALA A 219 -6.51 -12.25 -7.73
C ALA A 219 -8.02 -12.58 -7.90
N ALA A 220 -8.71 -12.98 -6.82
CA ALA A 220 -10.16 -13.12 -6.75
C ALA A 220 -10.95 -11.79 -6.88
N ALA A 221 -10.49 -10.66 -6.33
CA ALA A 221 -11.16 -9.36 -6.43
C ALA A 221 -11.14 -8.83 -7.87
N VAL A 222 -9.98 -8.85 -8.54
CA VAL A 222 -9.92 -8.39 -9.94
C VAL A 222 -10.54 -9.40 -10.90
N GLN A 223 -10.50 -10.71 -10.63
CA GLN A 223 -11.26 -11.70 -11.41
C GLN A 223 -12.78 -11.54 -11.23
N ASN A 224 -13.27 -11.24 -10.02
CA ASN A 224 -14.70 -10.93 -9.83
C ASN A 224 -15.10 -9.63 -10.51
N VAL A 225 -14.22 -8.63 -10.62
CA VAL A 225 -14.51 -7.35 -11.28
C VAL A 225 -14.37 -7.41 -12.80
N ALA A 226 -13.43 -8.20 -13.32
CA ALA A 226 -13.11 -8.27 -14.75
C ALA A 226 -14.11 -9.10 -15.58
N PHE A 227 -14.99 -9.86 -14.93
CA PHE A 227 -15.91 -10.81 -15.58
C PHE A 227 -17.40 -10.61 -15.21
N CYS A 228 -17.76 -9.60 -14.40
CA CYS A 228 -19.15 -9.35 -14.01
C CYS A 228 -19.91 -8.34 -14.90
N ASP A 229 -19.25 -7.64 -15.83
CA ASP A 229 -19.90 -6.61 -16.66
C ASP A 229 -20.37 -7.10 -18.05
N VAL A 230 -20.34 -8.40 -18.32
CA VAL A 230 -20.90 -8.97 -19.56
C VAL A 230 -21.70 -10.21 -19.19
N GLU A 231 -22.89 -10.36 -19.78
CA GLU A 231 -23.80 -11.52 -19.68
C GLU A 231 -23.08 -12.81 -19.32
N GLN A 232 -23.60 -13.53 -18.31
CA GLN A 232 -23.18 -14.85 -17.84
C GLN A 232 -22.57 -15.74 -18.95
N VAL A 233 -21.28 -15.58 -19.21
CA VAL A 233 -20.44 -16.58 -19.84
C VAL A 233 -19.60 -17.08 -18.70
N THR A 234 -19.99 -18.23 -18.16
CA THR A 234 -19.14 -19.04 -17.31
C THR A 234 -17.87 -19.34 -18.10
N CYS A 235 -16.82 -18.55 -17.89
CA CYS A 235 -15.48 -18.95 -18.28
C CYS A 235 -15.16 -20.17 -17.42
N GLU A 236 -15.22 -21.36 -18.01
CA GLU A 236 -14.71 -22.58 -17.39
C GLU A 236 -13.22 -22.36 -17.12
N PHE A 237 -12.87 -22.10 -15.86
CA PHE A 237 -11.50 -22.09 -15.39
C PHE A 237 -11.11 -23.48 -14.91
N PRO A 238 -9.84 -23.89 -15.06
CA PRO A 238 -9.36 -25.18 -14.58
C PRO A 238 -9.60 -25.32 -13.08
N GLU A 239 -9.99 -26.51 -12.62
CA GLU A 239 -10.36 -26.83 -11.23
C GLU A 239 -9.23 -26.63 -10.18
N ASP A 240 -8.02 -26.23 -10.59
CA ASP A 240 -6.86 -26.09 -9.70
C ASP A 240 -6.77 -24.68 -9.05
N GLU A 241 -7.14 -24.61 -7.77
CA GLU A 241 -7.03 -23.41 -6.91
C GLU A 241 -5.62 -22.77 -6.91
N GLN A 242 -4.56 -23.55 -7.16
CA GLN A 242 -3.18 -23.07 -7.22
C GLN A 242 -2.88 -22.14 -8.41
N THR A 243 -3.64 -22.24 -9.50
CA THR A 243 -3.44 -21.37 -10.69
C THR A 243 -4.19 -20.05 -10.60
N LYS A 244 -5.16 -19.92 -9.67
CA LYS A 244 -5.98 -18.73 -9.49
C LYS A 244 -5.18 -17.48 -9.10
N PHE A 245 -4.00 -17.67 -8.49
CA PHE A 245 -3.16 -16.60 -7.94
C PHE A 245 -1.90 -16.32 -8.75
N THR A 246 -1.65 -17.01 -9.87
CA THR A 246 -0.40 -16.86 -10.63
C THR A 246 -0.71 -16.27 -12.00
N LEU A 247 -0.57 -14.95 -12.12
CA LEU A 247 -0.73 -14.25 -13.39
C LEU A 247 0.64 -14.17 -14.08
N ASP A 248 0.72 -14.55 -15.36
CA ASP A 248 1.92 -14.29 -16.16
C ASP A 248 2.05 -12.79 -16.48
N ALA A 249 3.20 -12.37 -17.04
CA ALA A 249 3.43 -10.96 -17.34
C ALA A 249 2.32 -10.36 -18.23
N ALA A 250 1.82 -11.09 -19.22
CA ALA A 250 0.77 -10.60 -20.11
C ALA A 250 -0.58 -10.46 -19.39
N GLN A 251 -0.90 -11.39 -18.51
CA GLN A 251 -2.11 -11.36 -17.66
C GLN A 251 -2.04 -10.24 -16.62
N LEU A 252 -0.89 -10.04 -15.95
CA LEU A 252 -0.68 -8.91 -15.03
C LEU A 252 -0.85 -7.57 -15.76
N PHE A 253 -0.35 -7.44 -16.99
CA PHE A 253 -0.56 -6.22 -17.78
C PHE A 253 -2.03 -5.97 -18.14
N ALA A 254 -2.75 -7.00 -18.60
CA ALA A 254 -4.18 -6.87 -18.90
C ALA A 254 -4.99 -6.51 -17.65
N THR A 255 -4.65 -7.10 -16.51
CA THR A 255 -5.28 -6.83 -15.21
C THR A 255 -5.00 -5.40 -14.75
N PHE A 256 -3.78 -4.88 -14.89
CA PHE A 256 -3.45 -3.49 -14.55
C PHE A 256 -4.16 -2.48 -15.47
N ALA A 257 -4.27 -2.78 -16.77
CA ALA A 257 -5.03 -1.95 -17.71
C ALA A 257 -6.53 -1.88 -17.34
N LYS A 258 -7.13 -3.01 -16.95
CA LYS A 258 -8.50 -3.06 -16.44
C LYS A 258 -8.65 -2.28 -15.12
N ALA A 259 -7.66 -2.39 -14.23
CA ALA A 259 -7.65 -1.59 -13.00
C ALA A 259 -7.63 -0.09 -13.31
N GLN A 260 -6.81 0.34 -14.28
CA GLN A 260 -6.81 1.73 -14.76
C GLN A 260 -8.17 2.17 -15.29
N GLU A 261 -8.85 1.35 -16.10
CA GLU A 261 -10.19 1.66 -16.61
C GLU A 261 -11.21 1.87 -15.49
N LYS A 262 -11.13 1.09 -14.41
CA LYS A 262 -12.06 1.15 -13.28
C LYS A 262 -11.85 2.38 -12.40
N VAL A 263 -10.62 2.89 -12.30
CA VAL A 263 -10.31 4.04 -11.43
C VAL A 263 -10.35 5.38 -12.16
N VAL A 264 -10.59 5.39 -13.48
CA VAL A 264 -10.76 6.64 -14.24
C VAL A 264 -11.81 7.50 -13.57
N ARG A 265 -11.45 8.77 -13.27
CA ARG A 265 -12.38 9.71 -12.65
C ARG A 265 -13.61 9.90 -13.56
N PRO A 266 -14.82 9.53 -13.11
CA PRO A 266 -16.01 9.71 -13.92
C PRO A 266 -16.42 11.19 -13.97
N GLU A 267 -17.36 11.54 -14.85
CA GLU A 267 -17.84 12.93 -14.99
C GLU A 267 -18.43 13.50 -13.68
N GLY A 268 -19.09 12.64 -12.90
CA GLY A 268 -19.62 13.00 -11.57
C GLY A 268 -18.59 13.00 -10.43
N GLY A 269 -17.32 12.69 -10.72
CA GLY A 269 -16.28 12.52 -9.71
C GLY A 269 -16.32 11.15 -9.02
N TRP A 270 -15.23 10.81 -8.33
CA TRP A 270 -15.17 9.63 -7.47
C TRP A 270 -16.15 9.76 -6.30
N LYS A 271 -16.39 8.64 -5.59
CA LYS A 271 -17.26 8.63 -4.41
C LYS A 271 -16.80 9.62 -3.34
N PHE A 272 -15.50 9.63 -3.06
CA PHE A 272 -14.85 10.69 -2.29
C PHE A 272 -13.85 11.35 -3.23
N ASP A 273 -14.12 12.62 -3.55
CA ASP A 273 -13.41 13.34 -4.61
C ASP A 273 -13.04 14.75 -4.17
N SER A 274 -11.77 14.91 -3.82
CA SER A 274 -11.11 16.19 -3.59
C SER A 274 -10.15 16.53 -4.72
N PHE A 275 -10.38 16.01 -5.95
CA PHE A 275 -9.47 16.25 -7.07
C PHE A 275 -9.30 17.75 -7.35
N ASP A 276 -10.41 18.51 -7.33
CA ASP A 276 -10.38 19.92 -7.63
C ASP A 276 -9.60 20.72 -6.56
N ASP A 277 -9.69 20.33 -5.28
CA ASP A 277 -8.92 20.93 -4.19
C ASP A 277 -7.43 20.60 -4.33
N ILE A 278 -7.10 19.34 -4.63
CA ILE A 278 -5.72 18.88 -4.86
C ILE A 278 -5.11 19.64 -6.06
N ASP A 279 -5.83 19.72 -7.17
CA ASP A 279 -5.42 20.43 -8.38
C ASP A 279 -5.31 21.95 -8.16
N ALA A 280 -6.13 22.52 -7.27
CA ALA A 280 -6.01 23.91 -6.85
C ALA A 280 -4.74 24.13 -6.00
N CYS A 281 -4.46 23.27 -5.01
CA CYS A 281 -3.24 23.37 -4.20
C CYS A 281 -1.98 23.20 -5.04
N MET A 282 -1.95 22.19 -5.92
CA MET A 282 -0.78 21.90 -6.76
C MET A 282 -0.47 22.98 -7.80
N ARG A 283 -1.48 23.73 -8.25
CA ARG A 283 -1.31 24.83 -9.22
C ARG A 283 -1.32 26.22 -8.57
N GLY A 284 -1.64 26.30 -7.29
CA GLY A 284 -1.70 27.54 -6.54
C GLY A 284 -0.32 28.15 -6.30
N GLU A 285 -0.32 29.33 -5.70
CA GLU A 285 0.92 30.05 -5.37
C GLU A 285 1.73 29.38 -4.25
N THR A 286 1.08 28.50 -3.46
CA THR A 286 1.67 27.81 -2.32
C THR A 286 1.42 26.29 -2.41
N PRO A 287 2.13 25.55 -3.29
CA PRO A 287 2.07 24.10 -3.30
C PRO A 287 2.70 23.53 -2.03
N TRP A 288 2.37 22.28 -1.70
CA TRP A 288 2.97 21.58 -0.56
C TRP A 288 4.49 21.53 -0.66
N LYS A 289 5.17 22.00 0.38
CA LYS A 289 6.64 21.99 0.42
C LYS A 289 7.19 20.69 0.97
N ARG A 290 6.47 20.01 1.85
CA ARG A 290 6.89 18.76 2.48
C ARG A 290 5.76 17.76 2.38
N VAL A 291 6.04 16.61 1.76
CA VAL A 291 5.06 15.55 1.58
C VAL A 291 5.59 14.28 2.22
N LEU A 292 4.78 13.64 3.05
CA LEU A 292 5.05 12.34 3.62
C LEU A 292 4.03 11.34 3.06
N ILE A 293 4.49 10.37 2.29
CA ILE A 293 3.65 9.34 1.68
C ILE A 293 3.86 8.03 2.42
N PHE A 294 2.87 7.55 3.15
CA PHE A 294 2.89 6.22 3.76
C PHE A 294 2.40 5.19 2.74
N CYS A 295 3.33 4.47 2.11
CA CYS A 295 3.06 3.49 1.05
C CYS A 295 2.40 2.22 1.59
N ASP A 296 1.49 1.64 0.80
CA ASP A 296 0.77 0.40 1.11
C ASP A 296 1.48 -0.83 0.52
N ASN A 297 1.06 -1.31 -0.66
CA ASN A 297 1.52 -2.58 -1.21
C ASN A 297 2.80 -2.45 -2.06
N ALA A 298 3.52 -3.56 -2.21
CA ALA A 298 4.53 -3.71 -3.24
C ALA A 298 3.92 -3.68 -4.67
N GLY A 299 4.78 -3.72 -5.69
CA GLY A 299 4.36 -3.84 -7.07
C GLY A 299 3.74 -2.57 -7.63
N ALA A 300 2.51 -2.68 -8.15
CA ALA A 300 1.88 -1.62 -8.92
C ALA A 300 1.48 -0.42 -8.05
N ASP A 301 1.18 -0.68 -6.77
CA ASP A 301 0.85 0.33 -5.78
C ASP A 301 2.06 1.22 -5.47
N THR A 302 3.18 0.59 -5.07
CA THR A 302 4.49 1.27 -4.94
C THR A 302 4.87 2.03 -6.21
N MET A 303 4.66 1.45 -7.41
CA MET A 303 4.92 2.15 -8.67
C MET A 303 4.08 3.44 -8.80
N GLY A 304 2.79 3.38 -8.43
CA GLY A 304 1.89 4.53 -8.38
C GLY A 304 2.36 5.60 -7.41
N MET A 305 2.77 5.22 -6.19
CA MET A 305 3.30 6.14 -5.18
C MET A 305 4.62 6.79 -5.62
N VAL A 306 5.50 6.06 -6.31
CA VAL A 306 6.73 6.62 -6.86
C VAL A 306 6.43 7.63 -7.99
N LEU A 307 5.44 7.35 -8.84
CA LEU A 307 4.97 8.31 -9.85
C LEU A 307 4.37 9.56 -9.21
N LEU A 308 3.61 9.40 -8.11
CA LEU A 308 3.05 10.51 -7.34
C LEU A 308 4.15 11.37 -6.70
N ALA A 309 5.13 10.76 -6.04
CA ALA A 309 6.27 11.46 -5.47
C ALA A 309 7.05 12.23 -6.55
N ARG A 310 7.34 11.58 -7.68
CA ARG A 310 7.99 12.21 -8.84
C ARG A 310 7.21 13.42 -9.34
N HIS A 311 5.89 13.29 -9.51
CA HIS A 311 5.03 14.36 -10.01
C HIS A 311 4.97 15.54 -9.03
N LEU A 312 4.65 15.29 -7.75
CA LEU A 312 4.57 16.32 -6.71
C LEU A 312 5.87 17.11 -6.60
N THR A 313 7.01 16.42 -6.56
CA THR A 313 8.34 17.07 -6.45
C THR A 313 8.70 17.85 -7.71
N SER A 314 8.19 17.46 -8.88
CA SER A 314 8.47 18.14 -10.15
C SER A 314 7.63 19.41 -10.36
N MET A 315 6.55 19.59 -9.60
CA MET A 315 5.64 20.73 -9.75
C MET A 315 6.17 22.03 -9.12
N SER A 316 7.08 21.93 -8.16
CA SER A 316 7.70 23.08 -7.47
C SER A 316 9.17 22.77 -7.20
N SER A 317 10.05 23.78 -7.15
CA SER A 317 11.46 23.60 -6.75
C SER A 317 11.62 23.34 -5.25
N ASP A 318 10.60 23.68 -4.46
CA ASP A 318 10.69 23.71 -3.01
C ASP A 318 10.06 22.47 -2.36
N THR A 319 9.31 21.68 -3.13
CA THR A 319 8.69 20.45 -2.64
C THR A 319 9.74 19.38 -2.37
N VAL A 320 9.66 18.72 -1.23
CA VAL A 320 10.39 17.51 -0.91
C VAL A 320 9.39 16.42 -0.51
N VAL A 321 9.68 15.19 -0.88
CA VAL A 321 8.81 14.04 -0.66
C VAL A 321 9.59 12.93 0.05
N ALA A 322 9.02 12.42 1.14
CA ALA A 322 9.47 11.20 1.78
C ALA A 322 8.46 10.08 1.52
N LEU A 323 8.92 8.99 0.91
CA LEU A 323 8.19 7.73 0.78
C LEU A 323 8.50 6.88 2.03
N ALA A 324 7.50 6.66 2.87
CA ALA A 324 7.61 5.90 4.12
C ALA A 324 6.99 4.51 3.95
N ALA A 325 7.74 3.46 4.27
CA ALA A 325 7.33 2.07 4.11
C ALA A 325 7.60 1.26 5.37
N ASN A 326 6.94 0.11 5.54
CA ASN A 326 7.01 -0.67 6.77
C ASN A 326 8.44 -1.09 7.12
N SER A 327 8.76 -1.09 8.41
CA SER A 327 10.07 -1.54 8.89
C SER A 327 10.22 -3.05 8.83
N THR A 328 9.10 -3.79 8.87
CA THR A 328 9.07 -5.25 8.75
C THR A 328 7.93 -5.68 7.83
N ALA A 329 8.03 -6.85 7.22
CA ALA A 329 6.97 -7.35 6.34
C ALA A 329 5.64 -7.53 7.09
N ALA A 330 4.53 -7.22 6.42
CA ALA A 330 3.18 -7.50 6.84
C ALA A 330 2.32 -7.69 5.59
N LEU A 331 1.78 -8.89 5.36
CA LEU A 331 1.21 -9.28 4.06
C LEU A 331 2.10 -8.84 2.87
N ASN A 332 1.50 -8.31 1.81
CA ASN A 332 2.16 -7.78 0.61
C ASN A 332 2.57 -6.30 0.72
N ASP A 333 2.52 -5.70 1.91
CA ASP A 333 3.01 -4.34 2.13
C ASP A 333 4.48 -4.23 1.76
N ILE A 334 4.83 -3.10 1.13
CA ILE A 334 6.22 -2.80 0.79
C ILE A 334 7.00 -2.48 2.08
N THR A 335 8.15 -3.11 2.25
CA THR A 335 9.09 -2.76 3.34
C THR A 335 10.03 -1.64 2.92
N TYR A 336 10.65 -0.96 3.89
CA TYR A 336 11.63 0.10 3.64
C TYR A 336 12.78 -0.35 2.72
N ASP A 337 13.34 -1.53 2.98
CA ASP A 337 14.43 -2.07 2.17
C ASP A 337 13.96 -2.35 0.73
N GLU A 338 12.77 -2.91 0.57
CA GLU A 338 12.19 -3.21 -0.74
C GLU A 338 11.81 -1.93 -1.51
N LEU A 339 11.26 -0.92 -0.83
CA LEU A 339 10.97 0.39 -1.41
C LEU A 339 12.27 1.06 -1.89
N SER A 340 13.33 1.02 -1.07
CA SER A 340 14.63 1.60 -1.41
C SER A 340 15.25 0.92 -2.63
N ASP A 341 15.15 -0.42 -2.72
CA ASP A 341 15.58 -1.19 -3.89
C ASP A 341 14.73 -0.90 -5.14
N PHE A 342 13.41 -0.73 -4.97
CA PHE A 342 12.49 -0.39 -6.05
C PHE A 342 12.81 0.99 -6.62
N VAL A 343 12.92 2.02 -5.78
CA VAL A 343 13.29 3.39 -6.19
C VAL A 343 14.68 3.41 -6.84
N SER A 344 15.65 2.68 -6.28
CA SER A 344 17.00 2.55 -6.87
C SER A 344 17.00 1.90 -8.25
N SER A 345 16.01 1.06 -8.54
CA SER A 345 15.81 0.46 -9.86
C SER A 345 15.11 1.42 -10.82
N CYS A 346 14.09 2.16 -10.35
CA CYS A 346 13.39 3.18 -11.13
C CYS A 346 14.33 4.26 -11.70
N VAL A 347 15.25 4.79 -10.87
CA VAL A 347 16.18 5.86 -11.28
C VAL A 347 17.13 5.47 -12.42
N GLN A 348 17.30 4.18 -12.71
CA GLN A 348 18.11 3.71 -13.85
C GLN A 348 17.45 4.02 -15.20
N SER A 349 16.14 4.25 -15.20
CA SER A 349 15.31 4.45 -16.39
C SER A 349 14.54 5.77 -16.40
N ASP A 350 14.63 6.54 -15.32
CA ASP A 350 13.96 7.83 -15.15
C ASP A 350 14.94 8.89 -14.64
N ASP A 351 15.37 9.75 -15.56
CA ASP A 351 16.32 10.83 -15.31
C ASP A 351 15.75 11.86 -14.33
N VAL A 352 14.43 12.11 -14.38
CA VAL A 352 13.77 13.07 -13.49
C VAL A 352 13.82 12.56 -12.05
N LEU A 353 13.36 11.34 -11.80
CA LEU A 353 13.44 10.76 -10.45
C LEU A 353 14.88 10.66 -9.97
N ARG A 354 15.82 10.31 -10.86
CA ARG A 354 17.25 10.23 -10.53
C ARG A 354 17.81 11.57 -10.04
N ASP A 355 17.47 12.67 -10.70
CA ASP A 355 17.90 14.01 -10.29
C ASP A 355 17.24 14.42 -8.97
N LEU A 356 15.96 14.10 -8.78
CA LEU A 356 15.22 14.39 -7.55
C LEU A 356 15.78 13.63 -6.33
N VAL A 357 16.08 12.33 -6.50
CA VAL A 357 16.72 11.50 -5.47
C VAL A 357 18.15 11.97 -5.22
N GLY A 358 18.92 12.26 -6.28
CA GLY A 358 20.29 12.75 -6.17
C GLY A 358 20.40 14.10 -5.45
N ALA A 359 19.37 14.95 -5.56
CA ALA A 359 19.25 16.21 -4.83
C ALA A 359 18.67 16.04 -3.41
N GLY A 360 18.34 14.82 -2.98
CA GLY A 360 17.71 14.55 -1.68
C GLY A 360 16.28 15.07 -1.56
N ARG A 361 15.62 15.38 -2.68
CA ARG A 361 14.24 15.90 -2.71
C ARG A 361 13.19 14.78 -2.72
N VAL A 362 13.58 13.58 -3.12
CA VAL A 362 12.79 12.35 -2.91
C VAL A 362 13.64 11.39 -2.09
N VAL A 363 13.14 10.98 -0.93
CA VAL A 363 13.83 10.05 -0.01
C VAL A 363 12.92 8.90 0.38
N CYS A 364 13.52 7.76 0.72
CA CYS A 364 12.80 6.63 1.34
C CYS A 364 13.10 6.61 2.83
N LEU A 365 12.09 6.35 3.67
CA LEU A 365 12.24 6.27 5.12
C LEU A 365 11.53 5.01 5.67
N PRO A 366 12.06 4.38 6.73
CA PRO A 366 11.30 3.39 7.48
C PRO A 366 10.16 4.09 8.21
N SER A 367 8.94 3.58 8.12
CA SER A 367 7.78 4.15 8.82
C SER A 367 7.76 3.79 10.30
N GLY A 368 8.39 2.69 10.70
CA GLY A 368 8.26 2.08 12.03
C GLY A 368 7.09 1.10 12.13
N ALA A 369 6.19 1.08 11.15
CA ALA A 369 5.05 0.17 11.15
C ALA A 369 5.50 -1.29 10.89
N THR A 370 4.84 -2.21 11.58
CA THR A 370 5.13 -3.65 11.54
C THR A 370 3.91 -4.51 11.22
N SER A 371 2.80 -3.88 10.84
CA SER A 371 1.50 -4.49 10.50
C SER A 371 0.93 -3.82 9.24
N THR A 372 -0.23 -4.30 8.77
CA THR A 372 -0.94 -3.78 7.58
C THR A 372 -1.68 -2.47 7.85
N LEU A 373 -1.70 -2.00 9.10
CA LEU A 373 -2.31 -0.75 9.52
C LEU A 373 -1.23 0.22 10.01
N LEU A 374 -1.60 1.48 10.23
CA LEU A 374 -0.66 2.52 10.62
C LEU A 374 -1.08 3.20 11.93
N ASP A 375 -0.17 3.21 12.90
CA ASP A 375 -0.32 3.94 14.16
C ASP A 375 0.67 5.11 14.20
N LEU A 376 0.16 6.32 14.00
CA LEU A 376 0.98 7.53 13.93
C LEU A 376 1.57 7.94 15.30
N SER A 377 1.15 7.31 16.40
CA SER A 377 1.81 7.47 17.70
C SER A 377 3.09 6.65 17.84
N ARG A 378 3.37 5.75 16.89
CA ARG A 378 4.52 4.82 16.87
C ARG A 378 5.20 4.80 15.50
N VAL A 379 5.76 5.93 15.08
CA VAL A 379 6.62 5.99 13.88
C VAL A 379 8.09 5.74 14.24
N SER A 380 8.93 5.42 13.24
CA SER A 380 10.37 5.29 13.44
C SER A 380 11.01 6.60 13.91
N SER A 381 12.12 6.49 14.64
CA SER A 381 12.87 7.69 15.05
C SER A 381 13.45 8.46 13.87
N GLU A 382 13.80 7.77 12.78
CA GLU A 382 14.29 8.36 11.54
C GLU A 382 13.22 9.20 10.86
N LEU A 383 11.98 8.68 10.78
CA LEU A 383 10.85 9.42 10.24
C LEU A 383 10.50 10.60 11.15
N ALA A 384 10.42 10.38 12.45
CA ALA A 384 10.17 11.45 13.41
C ALA A 384 11.23 12.56 13.29
N ALA A 385 12.51 12.21 13.23
CA ALA A 385 13.60 13.17 13.07
C ALA A 385 13.54 13.92 11.72
N HIS A 386 13.10 13.27 10.65
CA HIS A 386 12.92 13.91 9.33
C HIS A 386 11.81 14.98 9.36
N VAL A 387 10.80 14.77 10.20
CA VAL A 387 9.66 15.68 10.35
C VAL A 387 9.90 16.75 11.42
N ASN A 388 10.81 16.51 12.36
CA ASN A 388 11.06 17.35 13.52
C ASN A 388 11.60 18.75 13.16
N ASP A 389 11.34 19.74 14.04
CA ASP A 389 11.83 21.13 13.97
C ASP A 389 11.37 21.98 12.76
N ALA A 390 10.39 21.50 11.99
CA ALA A 390 9.83 22.26 10.87
C ALA A 390 8.55 23.01 11.29
N ASP A 391 8.51 24.33 11.10
CA ASP A 391 7.28 25.11 11.28
C ASP A 391 6.14 24.51 10.45
N VAL A 392 4.94 24.44 11.02
CA VAL A 392 3.72 24.02 10.31
C VAL A 392 2.99 25.29 9.87
N LEU A 393 3.20 25.68 8.62
CA LEU A 393 2.46 26.76 7.97
C LEU A 393 1.35 26.18 7.07
N PRO A 394 0.31 26.96 6.72
CA PRO A 394 -0.68 26.53 5.74
C PRO A 394 0.00 26.10 4.42
N ASN A 395 -0.44 24.96 3.87
CA ASN A 395 0.12 24.35 2.66
C ASN A 395 1.62 23.99 2.76
N ASP A 396 2.17 23.81 3.96
CA ASP A 396 3.57 23.39 4.13
C ASP A 396 3.69 21.85 4.12
N TRP A 397 2.74 21.17 4.75
CA TRP A 397 2.74 19.72 4.94
C TRP A 397 1.54 19.03 4.29
N LEU A 398 1.83 17.96 3.54
CA LEU A 398 0.85 16.98 3.09
C LEU A 398 1.24 15.59 3.62
N ILE A 399 0.31 14.92 4.28
CA ILE A 399 0.42 13.49 4.61
C ILE A 399 -0.46 12.73 3.63
N VAL A 400 0.13 11.83 2.85
CA VAL A 400 -0.61 10.91 1.98
C VAL A 400 -0.67 9.55 2.69
N LEU A 401 -1.88 9.07 2.92
CA LEU A 401 -2.17 7.75 3.47
C LEU A 401 -2.66 6.88 2.32
N ASP A 402 -1.79 5.96 1.89
CA ASP A 402 -2.05 5.04 0.78
C ASP A 402 -2.77 3.78 1.28
N GLY A 403 -3.79 3.34 0.54
CA GLY A 403 -4.47 2.07 0.77
C GLY A 403 -5.49 2.04 1.89
N MET A 404 -6.34 1.00 1.83
CA MET A 404 -7.47 0.82 2.75
C MET A 404 -7.00 0.64 4.20
N GLY A 405 -5.93 -0.10 4.44
CA GLY A 405 -5.40 -0.35 5.78
C GLY A 405 -4.97 0.95 6.47
N ARG A 406 -4.15 1.76 5.81
CA ARG A 406 -3.51 2.95 6.40
C ARG A 406 -4.40 4.18 6.44
N SER A 407 -5.41 4.27 5.55
CA SER A 407 -6.22 5.49 5.39
C SER A 407 -7.70 5.35 5.74
N LEU A 408 -8.28 4.13 5.65
CA LEU A 408 -9.68 3.87 6.00
C LEU A 408 -9.76 3.12 7.32
N GLU A 409 -9.14 1.95 7.40
CA GLU A 409 -9.22 1.05 8.55
C GLU A 409 -8.46 1.61 9.76
N SER A 410 -7.33 2.26 9.48
CA SER A 410 -6.67 3.19 10.39
C SER A 410 -6.70 4.58 9.80
N ASN A 411 -6.75 5.62 10.64
CA ASN A 411 -6.51 7.02 10.27
C ASN A 411 -7.56 7.74 9.39
N TRP A 412 -8.78 7.23 9.25
CA TRP A 412 -9.84 7.93 8.51
C TRP A 412 -10.09 9.35 9.05
N ASN A 413 -9.89 9.58 10.34
CA ASN A 413 -10.05 10.91 10.95
C ASN A 413 -8.72 11.52 11.37
N ALA A 414 -7.59 11.08 10.79
CA ALA A 414 -6.26 11.54 11.18
C ALA A 414 -6.10 13.06 11.18
N PHE A 415 -6.71 13.77 10.22
CA PHE A 415 -6.68 15.24 10.14
C PHE A 415 -7.12 15.94 11.43
N SER A 416 -8.03 15.34 12.21
CA SER A 416 -8.51 15.91 13.48
C SER A 416 -7.49 15.85 14.62
N TYR A 417 -6.43 15.05 14.44
CA TYR A 417 -5.33 14.90 15.40
C TYR A 417 -4.05 15.60 14.94
N MET A 418 -4.02 16.14 13.72
CA MET A 418 -2.85 16.81 13.17
C MET A 418 -2.81 18.28 13.57
N THR A 419 -1.60 18.84 13.63
CA THR A 419 -1.35 20.25 13.87
C THR A 419 -2.11 21.10 12.83
N PRO A 420 -2.79 22.20 13.23
CA PRO A 420 -3.53 23.04 12.30
C PRO A 420 -2.70 23.45 11.07
N GLY A 421 -3.29 23.30 9.88
CA GLY A 421 -2.63 23.60 8.60
C GLY A 421 -1.96 22.41 7.91
N VAL A 422 -1.86 21.24 8.56
CA VAL A 422 -1.46 19.99 7.89
C VAL A 422 -2.61 19.47 7.04
N ASP A 423 -2.33 19.16 5.79
CA ASP A 423 -3.26 18.46 4.90
C ASP A 423 -3.05 16.94 4.99
N VAL A 424 -4.15 16.19 4.99
CA VAL A 424 -4.17 14.73 4.97
C VAL A 424 -4.95 14.26 3.76
N LEU A 425 -4.29 13.51 2.89
CA LEU A 425 -4.87 12.91 1.69
C LEU A 425 -5.00 11.39 1.89
N SER A 426 -6.23 10.91 1.93
CA SER A 426 -6.53 9.47 1.81
C SER A 426 -6.60 9.09 0.33
N LEU A 427 -5.72 8.19 -0.12
CA LEU A 427 -5.76 7.57 -1.45
C LEU A 427 -5.97 6.08 -1.30
N ALA A 428 -7.17 5.59 -1.61
CA ALA A 428 -7.48 4.18 -1.41
C ALA A 428 -8.63 3.71 -2.29
N MET A 429 -8.82 2.39 -2.32
CA MET A 429 -10.02 1.75 -2.83
C MET A 429 -10.77 1.07 -1.68
N VAL A 430 -12.09 1.10 -1.70
CA VAL A 430 -12.90 0.33 -0.75
C VAL A 430 -12.88 -1.15 -1.17
N LYS A 431 -12.20 -2.02 -0.41
CA LYS A 431 -12.02 -3.44 -0.79
C LYS A 431 -12.85 -4.43 0.04
N SER A 432 -13.65 -3.97 1.00
CA SER A 432 -14.46 -4.84 1.86
C SER A 432 -15.89 -4.34 1.97
N GLU A 433 -16.84 -5.28 2.02
CA GLU A 433 -18.28 -4.98 2.18
C GLU A 433 -18.57 -4.23 3.48
N ILE A 434 -17.88 -4.59 4.57
CA ILE A 434 -18.04 -3.95 5.88
C ILE A 434 -17.66 -2.47 5.79
N ASN A 435 -16.54 -2.15 5.13
CA ASN A 435 -16.10 -0.77 4.98
C ASN A 435 -17.00 -0.01 3.98
N ALA A 436 -17.48 -0.66 2.92
CA ALA A 436 -18.42 -0.09 1.96
C ALA A 436 -19.73 0.33 2.63
N GLU A 437 -20.37 -0.57 3.39
CA GLU A 437 -21.62 -0.27 4.12
C GLU A 437 -21.44 0.91 5.08
N ARG A 438 -20.36 0.90 5.86
CA ARG A 438 -20.05 1.94 6.87
C ARG A 438 -19.76 3.30 6.25
N LEU A 439 -19.09 3.33 5.10
CA LEU A 439 -18.79 4.55 4.35
C LEU A 439 -19.98 5.04 3.51
N GLY A 440 -21.07 4.25 3.43
CA GLY A 440 -22.15 4.50 2.47
C GLY A 440 -21.66 4.50 1.02
N ALA A 441 -20.68 3.63 0.73
CA ALA A 441 -20.00 3.45 -0.56
C ALA A 441 -20.26 2.05 -1.12
N GLU A 442 -19.79 1.79 -2.34
CA GLU A 442 -19.77 0.46 -2.95
C GLU A 442 -18.35 -0.13 -2.90
N VAL A 443 -18.23 -1.46 -2.97
CA VAL A 443 -16.92 -2.09 -3.12
C VAL A 443 -16.32 -1.63 -4.45
N TYR A 444 -15.04 -1.26 -4.39
CA TYR A 444 -14.24 -0.62 -5.43
C TYR A 444 -14.57 0.85 -5.71
N ASP A 445 -15.34 1.53 -4.85
CA ASP A 445 -15.35 2.98 -4.87
C ASP A 445 -13.96 3.54 -4.56
N CYS A 446 -13.54 4.54 -5.36
CA CYS A 446 -12.30 5.26 -5.15
C CYS A 446 -12.45 6.28 -4.01
N VAL A 447 -11.44 6.35 -3.16
CA VAL A 447 -11.27 7.38 -2.14
C VAL A 447 -10.11 8.27 -2.54
N VAL A 448 -10.42 9.50 -2.92
CA VAL A 448 -9.46 10.60 -3.09
C VAL A 448 -9.96 11.75 -2.23
N ARG A 449 -9.60 11.74 -0.95
CA ARG A 449 -10.17 12.66 0.04
C ARG A 449 -9.08 13.48 0.71
N LEU A 450 -9.11 14.79 0.51
CA LEU A 450 -8.22 15.75 1.13
C LEU A 450 -8.93 16.43 2.31
N ASN A 451 -8.31 16.44 3.48
CA ASN A 451 -8.80 17.15 4.65
C ASN A 451 -7.68 17.96 5.29
N THR A 452 -7.97 19.22 5.62
CA THR A 452 -7.05 20.10 6.32
C THR A 452 -7.34 20.08 7.82
N ALA A 453 -6.31 19.97 8.64
CA ALA A 453 -6.41 20.09 10.10
C ALA A 453 -6.73 21.54 10.51
N THR A 454 -7.72 21.71 11.40
CA THR A 454 -8.26 23.02 11.81
C THR A 454 -7.95 23.45 13.24
#